data_AF-A0A454CWE6-F1
#
_entry.id   AF-A0A454CWE6-F1
#
_cell.length_a   1.000
_cell.length_b   1.000
_cell.length_c   1.000
_cell.angle_alpha   90.00
_cell.angle_beta   90.00
_cell.angle_gamma   90.00
#
_symmetry.space_group_name_H-M   'P 1'
#
loop_
_entity.id
_entity.type
_entity.pdbx_description
1 polymer ?
#
loop_
_entity_poly.entity_id
_entity_poly.type
_entity_poly.pdbx_seq_one_letter_code
_entity_poly.pdbx_strand_id
1 'polypeptide(L)' 'MAIFGAGSNWGGTEVKGEFFENNKFVLGWNEDNSKDLYEAVSQLKVGDIIYLKSVSPRYIRNIEVKGIGIVTK' A
#
# COMPACT_ATOMS: atom_id res chain seq x y z
N MET A 1 -6.68 -3.80 15.59
CA MET A 1 -7.04 -2.95 14.45
C MET A 1 -6.03 -1.83 14.36
N ALA A 2 -5.07 -2.01 13.48
CA ALA A 2 -4.07 -1.03 13.09
C ALA A 2 -4.40 -0.48 11.69
N ILE A 3 -3.81 0.66 11.36
CA ILE A 3 -4.02 1.34 10.08
C ILE A 3 -2.66 1.46 9.37
N PHE A 4 -2.60 0.96 8.14
CA PHE A 4 -1.40 0.92 7.32
C PHE A 4 -1.58 1.76 6.06
N GLY A 5 -0.52 2.49 5.68
CA GLY A 5 -0.50 3.31 4.48
C GLY A 5 0.46 2.75 3.44
N ALA A 6 -0.03 2.55 2.21
CA ALA A 6 0.78 2.03 1.12
C ALA A 6 0.78 2.95 -0.11
N GLY A 7 1.90 2.94 -0.84
CA GLY A 7 2.04 3.66 -2.10
C GLY A 7 1.49 2.88 -3.28
N SER A 8 0.65 3.51 -4.11
CA SER A 8 0.08 2.88 -5.32
C SER A 8 0.77 3.27 -6.62
N ASN A 9 1.85 4.07 -6.57
CA ASN A 9 2.66 4.44 -7.73
C ASN A 9 4.05 3.80 -7.62
N TRP A 10 4.37 2.90 -8.55
CA TRP A 10 5.63 2.18 -8.62
C TRP A 10 6.38 2.61 -9.87
N GLY A 11 7.50 3.31 -9.71
CA GLY A 11 8.34 3.74 -10.83
C GLY A 11 7.64 4.64 -11.85
N GLY A 12 6.56 5.35 -11.46
CA GLY A 12 5.74 6.17 -12.34
C GLY A 12 4.45 5.50 -12.80
N THR A 13 4.32 4.19 -12.63
CA THR A 13 3.14 3.40 -13.02
C THR A 13 2.16 3.28 -11.86
N GLU A 14 0.88 3.57 -12.11
CA GLU A 14 -0.18 3.39 -11.13
C GLU A 14 -0.62 1.91 -11.07
N VAL A 15 -0.47 1.26 -9.92
CA VAL A 15 -0.78 -0.17 -9.72
C VAL A 15 -2.08 -0.41 -8.96
N LYS A 16 -2.85 0.65 -8.61
CA LYS A 16 -4.11 0.50 -7.86
C LYS A 16 -5.10 -0.46 -8.53
N GLY A 17 -5.14 -0.48 -9.87
CA GLY A 17 -6.07 -1.32 -10.63
C GLY A 17 -5.88 -2.80 -10.28
N GLU A 18 -4.64 -3.27 -10.32
CA GLU A 18 -4.28 -4.65 -9.98
C GLU A 18 -4.66 -5.02 -8.55
N PHE A 19 -4.50 -4.10 -7.59
CA PHE A 19 -4.85 -4.36 -6.19
C PHE A 19 -6.35 -4.56 -6.00
N PHE A 20 -7.16 -3.72 -6.64
CA PHE A 20 -8.61 -3.82 -6.56
C PHE A 20 -9.16 -5.03 -7.32
N GLU A 21 -8.66 -5.27 -8.54
CA GLU A 21 -9.10 -6.39 -9.37
C GLU A 21 -8.81 -7.75 -8.71
N ASN A 22 -7.62 -7.87 -8.12
CA ASN A 22 -7.20 -9.12 -7.46
C ASN A 22 -7.63 -9.21 -5.99
N ASN A 23 -8.19 -8.13 -5.42
CA ASN A 23 -8.45 -7.98 -3.98
C ASN A 23 -7.22 -8.32 -3.13
N LYS A 24 -6.05 -7.85 -3.54
CA LYS A 24 -4.75 -8.15 -2.92
C LYS A 24 -3.92 -6.89 -2.72
N PHE A 25 -3.20 -6.87 -1.63
CA PHE A 25 -2.14 -5.90 -1.38
C PHE A 25 -0.79 -6.57 -1.67
N VAL A 26 0.08 -5.90 -2.44
CA VAL A 26 1.41 -6.42 -2.83
C VAL A 26 2.47 -5.38 -2.49
N LEU A 27 3.63 -5.84 -2.03
CA LEU A 27 4.81 -5.01 -1.85
C LEU A 27 5.57 -4.88 -3.17
N GLY A 28 5.87 -3.63 -3.56
CA GLY A 28 6.66 -3.33 -4.77
C GLY A 28 8.18 -3.38 -4.56
N TRP A 29 8.62 -3.82 -3.40
CA TRP A 29 10.04 -3.92 -3.01
C TRP A 29 10.40 -5.38 -2.78
N ASN A 30 11.65 -5.75 -3.05
CA ASN A 30 12.18 -7.06 -2.69
C ASN A 30 12.62 -7.07 -1.20
N GLU A 31 12.54 -8.23 -0.56
CA GLU A 31 12.87 -8.44 0.86
C GLU A 31 14.31 -8.02 1.18
N ASP A 32 15.25 -8.33 0.28
CA ASP A 32 16.67 -7.98 0.42
C ASP A 32 16.90 -6.47 0.55
N ASN A 33 16.03 -5.66 -0.04
CA ASN A 33 16.18 -4.20 -0.11
C ASN A 33 15.28 -3.46 0.89
N SER A 34 14.31 -4.14 1.52
CA SER A 34 13.31 -3.48 2.35
C SER A 34 12.73 -4.42 3.41
N LYS A 35 13.62 -5.03 4.21
CA LYS A 35 13.26 -5.96 5.28
C LYS A 35 12.28 -5.35 6.29
N ASP A 36 12.43 -4.07 6.59
CA ASP A 36 11.53 -3.30 7.45
C ASP A 36 10.09 -3.27 6.94
N LEU A 37 9.89 -3.12 5.62
CA LEU A 37 8.56 -3.19 5.01
C LEU A 37 7.96 -4.59 5.12
N TYR A 38 8.76 -5.63 4.93
CA TYR A 38 8.31 -7.01 5.07
C TYR A 38 7.94 -7.34 6.52
N GLU A 39 8.74 -6.90 7.48
CA GLU A 39 8.42 -7.01 8.91
C GLU A 39 7.12 -6.25 9.24
N ALA A 40 6.92 -5.04 8.72
CA ALA A 40 5.68 -4.29 8.94
C ALA A 40 4.45 -4.98 8.35
N VAL A 41 4.54 -5.53 7.14
CA VAL A 41 3.46 -6.29 6.50
C VAL A 41 3.20 -7.61 7.23
N SER A 42 4.23 -8.26 7.79
CA SER A 42 4.06 -9.48 8.58
C SER A 42 3.22 -9.29 9.85
N GLN A 43 3.09 -8.04 10.33
CA GLN A 43 2.29 -7.69 11.50
C GLN A 43 0.80 -7.50 11.17
N LEU A 44 0.41 -7.49 9.89
CA LEU A 44 -0.99 -7.33 9.47
C LEU A 44 -1.85 -8.45 10.01
N LYS A 45 -3.03 -8.08 10.52
CA LYS A 45 -4.04 -9.00 11.03
C LYS A 45 -5.35 -8.77 10.32
N VAL A 46 -6.19 -9.81 10.29
CA VAL A 46 -7.57 -9.70 9.83
C VAL A 46 -8.28 -8.59 10.61
N GLY A 47 -8.95 -7.70 9.88
CA GLY A 47 -9.62 -6.52 10.41
C GLY A 47 -8.76 -5.25 10.43
N ASP A 48 -7.47 -5.31 10.10
CA ASP A 48 -6.66 -4.11 9.90
C ASP A 48 -7.05 -3.38 8.61
N ILE A 49 -6.82 -2.06 8.58
CA ILE A 49 -7.19 -1.20 7.46
C ILE A 49 -5.93 -0.83 6.68
N ILE A 50 -6.01 -0.94 5.35
CA ILE A 50 -4.95 -0.51 4.44
C ILE A 50 -5.51 0.62 3.57
N TYR A 51 -4.88 1.80 3.60
CA TYR A 51 -5.18 2.87 2.67
C TYR A 51 -4.08 2.99 1.60
N LEU A 52 -4.51 3.05 0.35
CA LEU A 52 -3.66 3.33 -0.80
C LEU A 52 -3.58 4.84 -0.96
N LYS A 53 -2.37 5.38 -0.86
CA LYS A 53 -2.07 6.78 -1.08
C LYS A 53 -1.13 6.98 -2.25
N SER A 54 -1.25 8.14 -2.86
CA SER A 54 -0.22 8.65 -3.76
C SER A 54 0.08 10.10 -3.44
N VAL A 55 1.34 10.49 -3.64
CA VAL A 55 1.78 11.88 -3.65
C VAL A 55 2.26 12.18 -5.05
N SER A 56 1.70 13.22 -5.66
CA SER A 56 2.27 13.73 -6.90
C SER A 56 3.61 14.40 -6.57
N PRO A 57 4.72 14.07 -7.25
CA PRO A 57 6.01 14.74 -7.05
C PRO A 57 5.91 16.27 -7.23
N ARG A 58 4.93 16.73 -8.00
CA ARG A 58 4.65 18.15 -8.28
C ARG A 58 3.98 18.87 -7.11
N TYR A 59 3.33 18.13 -6.21
CA TYR A 59 2.57 18.67 -5.08
C TYR A 59 2.84 17.83 -3.81
N ILE A 60 4.05 17.95 -3.26
CA ILE A 60 4.48 17.25 -2.03
C ILE A 60 3.51 17.42 -0.85
N ARG A 61 2.66 18.46 -0.86
CA ARG A 61 1.70 18.77 0.22
C ARG A 61 0.32 18.12 0.07
N ASN A 62 0.01 17.50 -1.07
CA ASN A 62 -1.31 16.91 -1.31
C ASN A 62 -1.19 15.39 -1.38
N ILE A 63 -1.49 14.73 -0.26
CA ILE A 63 -1.66 13.29 -0.22
C ILE A 63 -3.08 12.98 -0.68
N GLU A 64 -3.19 12.18 -1.74
CA GLU A 64 -4.48 11.69 -2.22
C GLU A 64 -4.65 10.24 -1.78
N VAL A 65 -5.77 9.93 -1.12
CA VAL A 65 -6.18 8.57 -0.80
C VAL A 65 -6.98 8.03 -1.98
N LYS A 66 -6.44 7.00 -2.63
CA LYS A 66 -7.00 6.37 -3.83
C LYS A 66 -7.82 5.12 -3.55
N GLY A 67 -7.72 4.60 -2.33
CA GLY A 67 -8.36 3.36 -1.94
C GLY A 67 -8.27 3.12 -0.45
N ILE A 68 -9.30 2.46 0.10
CA ILE A 68 -9.30 1.94 1.46
C ILE A 68 -9.76 0.49 1.37
N GLY A 69 -9.01 -0.42 2.00
CA GLY A 69 -9.31 -1.83 2.09
C GLY A 69 -9.21 -2.32 3.53
N ILE A 70 -9.82 -3.48 3.78
CA ILE A 70 -9.75 -4.19 5.06
C ILE A 70 -9.08 -5.54 4.81
N VAL A 71 -8.13 -5.91 5.67
CA VAL A 71 -7.50 -7.22 5.62
C VAL A 71 -8.53 -8.27 6.01
N THR A 72 -8.78 -9.22 5.12
CA THR A 72 -9.78 -10.27 5.33
C THR A 72 -9.19 -11.67 5.44
N LYS A 73 -7.93 -11.85 5.03
CA LYS A 73 -7.22 -13.15 4.96
C LYS A 73 -5.73 -12.91 5.17
#